data_AF-A0A349Y5A4-F1
#
_entry.id   AF-A0A349Y5A4-F1
#
_cell.length_a   1.000
_cell.length_b   1.000
_cell.length_c   1.000
_cell.angle_alpha   90.00
_cell.angle_beta   90.00
_cell.angle_gamma   90.00
#
_symmetry.space_group_name_H-M   'P 1'
#
loop_
_entity.id
_entity.type
_entity.pdbx_description
1 polymer ?
#
loop_
_entity_poly.entity_id
_entity_poly.type
_entity_poly.pdbx_seq_one_letter_code
_entity_poly.pdbx_strand_id
1 'polypeptide(L)'
;MELSKAKIDKAGRALATGKYKDEIDVIEMDDIFDSYRGAHLQPLSETTVELQHLLSNYGASYYIAQRLKRKPQIARKLNRLTVRLSQLQDIGGCRIIVQTNDEVDALKRFLEEQVAKQDVFAIKRFTDYREKGRDVTGYRALHVLLERNGVNLELQIRSRVQHYWAESIERTSVIYGHHLKEGEGHAKVLEYFKCLSDAFYEHEAGREPPLELRIRIDELRSVCEEIITKADTHKVFDSFVNEDIIKTLTEKERKNAGGLNNWILVFDWNAGAFVSWDIVSRLPSDAVKSYSEYERNFPASKGYEVVLVGSSEVATVRQTHSHYFGIDSYASILEGLDVAIVGFTRKIEIDIGARQILAVLRRRKFWGRNTVGVDTLSNHLCKQVLSFESSLEGLLEREFVTKSTLNGGISLNIRKKAEIEANL
;
A
#
# COMPACT_ATOMS: atom_id res chain seq x y z
N MET A 1 32.75 -5.56 -10.47
CA MET A 1 33.29 -6.83 -9.94
C MET A 1 32.10 -7.60 -9.40
N GLU A 2 31.82 -8.82 -9.87
CA GLU A 2 30.71 -9.60 -9.32
C GLU A 2 30.97 -9.91 -7.84
N LEU A 3 29.98 -9.63 -6.99
CA LEU A 3 30.06 -9.92 -5.56
C LEU A 3 29.91 -11.42 -5.35
N SER A 4 30.89 -12.06 -4.71
CA SER A 4 30.79 -13.48 -4.34
C SER A 4 29.65 -13.70 -3.33
N LYS A 5 28.97 -14.86 -3.41
CA LYS A 5 27.92 -15.24 -2.44
C LYS A 5 28.40 -15.19 -0.99
N ALA A 6 29.65 -15.57 -0.72
CA ALA A 6 30.24 -15.50 0.62
C ALA A 6 30.31 -14.06 1.17
N LYS A 7 30.68 -13.08 0.33
CA LYS A 7 30.69 -11.65 0.71
C LYS A 7 29.27 -11.15 0.99
N ILE A 8 28.32 -11.51 0.12
CA ILE A 8 26.90 -11.15 0.27
C ILE A 8 26.34 -11.71 1.59
N ASP A 9 26.60 -12.97 1.88
CA ASP A 9 26.11 -13.63 3.10
C ASP A 9 26.79 -13.08 4.36
N LYS A 10 28.08 -12.69 4.27
CA LYS A 10 28.78 -11.98 5.36
C LYS A 10 28.12 -10.64 5.64
N ALA A 11 27.87 -9.82 4.61
CA ALA A 11 27.23 -8.52 4.73
C ALA A 11 25.82 -8.65 5.33
N GLY A 12 25.02 -9.60 4.85
CA GLY A 12 23.70 -9.87 5.40
C GLY A 12 23.71 -10.26 6.87
N ARG A 13 24.70 -11.08 7.29
CA ARG A 13 24.86 -11.47 8.70
C ARG A 13 25.30 -10.29 9.57
N ALA A 14 26.24 -9.48 9.10
CA ALA A 14 26.69 -8.27 9.81
C ALA A 14 25.51 -7.32 10.03
N LEU A 15 24.73 -7.04 8.98
CA LEU A 15 23.53 -6.22 9.05
C LEU A 15 22.49 -6.77 10.03
N ALA A 16 22.20 -8.07 9.97
CA ALA A 16 21.17 -8.69 10.82
C ALA A 16 21.58 -8.66 12.30
N THR A 17 22.85 -8.94 12.61
CA THR A 17 23.34 -9.03 13.99
C THR A 17 23.81 -7.71 14.58
N GLY A 18 24.03 -6.68 13.77
CA GLY A 18 24.66 -5.43 14.17
C GLY A 18 26.12 -5.59 14.61
N LYS A 19 26.77 -6.71 14.26
CA LYS A 19 28.15 -7.02 14.67
C LYS A 19 29.11 -6.75 13.51
N TYR A 20 30.02 -5.81 13.74
CA TYR A 20 31.06 -5.38 12.81
C TYR A 20 32.42 -5.39 13.50
N LYS A 21 33.50 -5.52 12.72
CA LYS A 21 34.86 -5.52 13.27
C LYS A 21 35.32 -4.13 13.70
N ASP A 22 35.05 -3.15 12.86
CA ASP A 22 35.45 -1.75 12.99
C ASP A 22 34.56 -0.88 12.07
N GLU A 23 34.76 0.44 12.09
CA GLU A 23 33.97 1.38 11.27
C GLU A 23 34.17 1.17 9.76
N ILE A 24 35.32 0.66 9.32
CA ILE A 24 35.60 0.38 7.91
C ILE A 24 34.79 -0.85 7.46
N ASP A 25 34.73 -1.90 8.29
CA ASP A 25 33.91 -3.08 8.05
C ASP A 25 32.41 -2.73 8.05
N VAL A 26 31.95 -1.74 8.82
CA VAL A 26 30.57 -1.22 8.72
C VAL A 26 30.29 -0.70 7.31
N ILE A 27 31.13 0.19 6.80
CA ILE A 27 30.96 0.81 5.47
C ILE A 27 31.05 -0.26 4.38
N GLU A 28 32.05 -1.16 4.45
CA GLU A 28 32.22 -2.22 3.45
C GLU A 28 31.00 -3.16 3.42
N MET A 29 30.50 -3.60 4.58
CA MET A 29 29.35 -4.50 4.63
C MET A 29 28.07 -3.79 4.17
N ASP A 30 27.89 -2.50 4.47
CA ASP A 30 26.74 -1.72 4.02
C ASP A 30 26.76 -1.54 2.49
N ASP A 31 27.92 -1.21 1.91
CA ASP A 31 28.09 -1.04 0.46
C ASP A 31 27.89 -2.38 -0.29
N ILE A 32 28.41 -3.49 0.23
CA ILE A 32 28.18 -4.84 -0.34
C ILE A 32 26.68 -5.18 -0.29
N PHE A 33 26.02 -4.90 0.84
CA PHE A 33 24.60 -5.15 1.01
C PHE A 33 23.76 -4.33 0.02
N ASP A 34 23.99 -3.02 -0.05
CA ASP A 34 23.25 -2.11 -0.91
C ASP A 34 23.51 -2.40 -2.39
N SER A 35 24.73 -2.76 -2.75
CA SER A 35 25.05 -3.22 -4.11
C SER A 35 24.29 -4.49 -4.48
N TYR A 36 24.27 -5.51 -3.60
CA TYR A 36 23.53 -6.74 -3.85
C TYR A 36 22.01 -6.51 -3.93
N ARG A 37 21.46 -5.72 -3.00
CA ARG A 37 20.05 -5.36 -2.97
C ARG A 37 19.66 -4.56 -4.20
N GLY A 38 20.46 -3.57 -4.57
CA GLY A 38 20.26 -2.72 -5.74
C GLY A 38 20.32 -3.47 -7.08
N ALA A 39 21.12 -4.54 -7.17
CA ALA A 39 21.18 -5.40 -8.35
C ALA A 39 19.83 -6.06 -8.70
N HIS A 40 18.87 -6.11 -7.76
CA HIS A 40 17.53 -6.62 -8.02
C HIS A 40 16.60 -5.59 -8.70
N LEU A 41 16.93 -4.29 -8.66
CA LEU A 41 16.04 -3.24 -9.17
C LEU A 41 15.88 -3.29 -10.69
N GLN A 42 16.95 -3.60 -11.42
CA GLN A 42 16.89 -3.69 -12.88
C GLN A 42 16.02 -4.88 -13.32
N PRO A 43 16.29 -6.15 -12.92
CA PRO A 43 15.42 -7.28 -13.25
C PRO A 43 13.98 -7.06 -12.81
N LEU A 44 13.76 -6.41 -11.65
CA LEU A 44 12.43 -6.09 -11.16
C LEU A 44 11.69 -5.11 -12.08
N SER A 45 12.34 -4.01 -12.48
CA SER A 45 11.77 -3.01 -13.40
C SER A 45 11.42 -3.62 -14.74
N GLU A 46 12.35 -4.38 -15.32
CA GLU A 46 12.11 -5.01 -16.61
C GLU A 46 10.99 -6.08 -16.54
N THR A 47 10.92 -6.85 -15.45
CA THR A 47 9.83 -7.82 -15.23
C THR A 47 8.49 -7.12 -15.04
N THR A 48 8.45 -6.00 -14.32
CA THR A 48 7.22 -5.23 -14.13
C THR A 48 6.69 -4.66 -15.44
N VAL A 49 7.59 -4.13 -16.29
CA VAL A 49 7.22 -3.65 -17.63
C VAL A 49 6.74 -4.80 -18.52
N GLU A 50 7.41 -5.96 -18.48
CA GLU A 50 6.97 -7.13 -19.25
C GLU A 50 5.59 -7.61 -18.77
N LEU A 51 5.35 -7.68 -17.46
CA LEU A 51 4.04 -8.01 -16.91
C LEU A 51 2.97 -7.01 -17.39
N GLN A 52 3.27 -5.70 -17.43
CA GLN A 52 2.35 -4.69 -17.98
C GLN A 52 2.06 -4.94 -19.47
N HIS A 53 3.07 -5.30 -20.26
CA HIS A 53 2.88 -5.64 -21.67
C HIS A 53 2.00 -6.87 -21.86
N LEU A 54 2.26 -7.95 -21.10
CA LEU A 54 1.41 -9.14 -21.14
C LEU A 54 -0.04 -8.81 -20.75
N LEU A 55 -0.23 -7.93 -19.77
CA LEU A 55 -1.55 -7.56 -19.25
C LEU A 55 -2.29 -6.52 -20.10
N SER A 56 -1.68 -5.96 -21.15
CA SER A 56 -2.36 -5.00 -22.03
C SER A 56 -3.64 -5.57 -22.65
N ASN A 57 -3.67 -6.90 -22.85
CA ASN A 57 -4.78 -7.65 -23.44
C ASN A 57 -5.60 -8.45 -22.41
N TYR A 58 -5.35 -8.28 -21.11
CA TYR A 58 -6.02 -9.06 -20.06
C TYR A 58 -7.52 -8.74 -19.94
N GLY A 59 -7.95 -7.54 -20.33
CA GLY A 59 -9.36 -7.17 -20.41
C GLY A 59 -10.04 -6.85 -19.08
N ALA A 60 -9.31 -6.81 -17.96
CA ALA A 60 -9.80 -6.40 -16.65
C ALA A 60 -8.92 -5.30 -16.03
N SER A 61 -9.50 -4.52 -15.12
CA SER A 61 -8.80 -3.44 -14.42
C SER A 61 -7.86 -4.03 -13.36
N TYR A 62 -6.62 -3.53 -13.34
CA TYR A 62 -5.62 -3.91 -12.36
C TYR A 62 -4.75 -2.71 -11.99
N TYR A 63 -4.13 -2.79 -10.80
CA TYR A 63 -3.05 -1.89 -10.40
C TYR A 63 -1.78 -2.70 -10.25
N ILE A 64 -0.66 -2.21 -10.79
CA ILE A 64 0.65 -2.86 -10.65
C ILE A 64 1.69 -1.87 -10.16
N ALA A 65 2.41 -2.25 -9.10
CA ALA A 65 3.55 -1.50 -8.60
C ALA A 65 4.67 -2.45 -8.18
N GLN A 66 5.90 -2.01 -8.36
CA GLN A 66 7.07 -2.67 -7.80
C GLN A 66 7.54 -1.98 -6.55
N ARG A 67 8.23 -2.74 -5.70
CA ARG A 67 8.87 -2.24 -4.49
C ARG A 67 10.16 -3.02 -4.26
N LEU A 68 11.24 -2.27 -4.00
CA LEU A 68 12.46 -2.87 -3.49
C LEU A 68 12.34 -3.06 -1.97
N LYS A 69 12.72 -4.22 -1.47
CA LYS A 69 12.59 -4.51 -0.04
C LYS A 69 13.57 -3.67 0.77
N ARG A 70 13.09 -3.17 1.91
CA ARG A 70 13.80 -2.24 2.78
C ARG A 70 14.88 -2.94 3.59
N LYS A 71 16.00 -2.24 3.86
CA LYS A 71 17.13 -2.75 4.66
C LYS A 71 16.70 -3.27 6.04
N PRO A 72 15.88 -2.54 6.85
CA PRO A 72 15.40 -3.06 8.14
C PRO A 72 14.56 -4.33 8.03
N GLN A 73 13.71 -4.43 7.01
CA GLN A 73 12.86 -5.62 6.79
C GLN A 73 13.69 -6.85 6.39
N ILE A 74 14.75 -6.66 5.61
CA ILE A 74 15.70 -7.73 5.28
C ILE A 74 16.43 -8.19 6.53
N ALA A 75 16.98 -7.25 7.33
CA ALA A 75 17.68 -7.56 8.57
C ALA A 75 16.81 -8.37 9.54
N ARG A 76 15.56 -7.94 9.80
CA ARG A 76 14.61 -8.69 10.64
C ARG A 76 14.29 -10.08 10.09
N LYS A 77 14.08 -10.21 8.78
CA LYS A 77 13.81 -11.51 8.14
C LYS A 77 14.99 -12.47 8.30
N LEU A 78 16.22 -11.99 8.14
CA LEU A 78 17.43 -12.79 8.34
C LEU A 78 17.54 -13.28 9.81
N ASN A 79 17.25 -12.41 10.78
CA ASN A 79 17.23 -12.78 12.19
C ASN A 79 16.16 -13.83 12.52
N ARG A 80 14.92 -13.63 12.06
CA ARG A 80 13.80 -14.52 12.38
C ARG A 80 13.91 -15.91 11.74
N LEU A 81 14.35 -15.97 10.47
CA LEU A 81 14.31 -17.22 9.70
C LEU A 81 15.66 -17.94 9.65
N THR A 82 16.74 -17.34 10.18
CA THR A 82 18.11 -17.90 10.16
C THR A 82 18.56 -18.33 8.76
N VAL A 83 18.09 -17.63 7.73
CA VAL A 83 18.46 -17.85 6.32
C VAL A 83 19.58 -16.91 5.91
N ARG A 84 20.28 -17.23 4.81
CA ARG A 84 21.33 -16.37 4.25
C ARG A 84 20.74 -15.31 3.32
N LEU A 85 21.42 -14.18 3.18
CA LEU A 85 20.97 -13.09 2.30
C LEU A 85 20.83 -13.54 0.84
N SER A 86 21.80 -14.32 0.35
CA SER A 86 21.76 -14.88 -1.01
C SER A 86 20.61 -15.89 -1.26
N GLN A 87 19.91 -16.32 -0.21
CA GLN A 87 18.77 -17.24 -0.30
C GLN A 87 17.42 -16.53 -0.22
N LEU A 88 17.39 -15.22 0.06
CA LEU A 88 16.15 -14.46 0.09
C LEU A 88 15.59 -14.30 -1.34
N GLN A 89 14.33 -14.67 -1.50
CA GLN A 89 13.62 -14.63 -2.79
C GLN A 89 12.78 -13.35 -2.97
N ASP A 90 12.58 -12.58 -1.90
CA ASP A 90 11.65 -11.43 -1.87
C ASP A 90 12.39 -10.10 -1.72
N ILE A 91 13.57 -9.96 -2.33
CA ILE A 91 14.30 -8.68 -2.35
C ILE A 91 13.66 -7.70 -3.33
N GLY A 92 13.38 -8.16 -4.56
CA GLY A 92 12.59 -7.43 -5.54
C GLY A 92 11.15 -7.96 -5.56
N GLY A 93 10.19 -7.10 -5.21
CA GLY A 93 8.78 -7.47 -5.16
C GLY A 93 7.94 -6.68 -6.15
N CYS A 94 7.01 -7.35 -6.82
CA CYS A 94 5.95 -6.72 -7.60
C CYS A 94 4.59 -7.08 -6.99
N ARG A 95 3.62 -6.17 -7.08
CA ARG A 95 2.26 -6.39 -6.58
C ARG A 95 1.27 -6.07 -7.68
N ILE A 96 0.35 -6.99 -7.94
CA ILE A 96 -0.82 -6.76 -8.77
C ILE A 96 -2.07 -6.81 -7.88
N ILE A 97 -2.90 -5.78 -7.96
CA ILE A 97 -4.19 -5.72 -7.29
C ILE A 97 -5.29 -5.80 -8.34
N VAL A 98 -6.19 -6.74 -8.17
CA VAL A 98 -7.39 -6.96 -9.00
C VAL A 98 -8.64 -6.81 -8.15
N GLN A 99 -9.83 -6.76 -8.75
CA GLN A 99 -11.06 -6.46 -8.03
C GLN A 99 -11.46 -7.59 -7.08
N THR A 100 -11.47 -8.83 -7.55
CA THR A 100 -12.06 -9.99 -6.86
C THR A 100 -11.12 -11.18 -6.81
N ASN A 101 -11.46 -12.20 -6.00
CA ASN A 101 -10.72 -13.46 -5.99
C ASN A 101 -10.80 -14.25 -7.29
N ASP A 102 -11.92 -14.17 -7.99
CA ASP A 102 -12.08 -14.81 -9.31
C ASP A 102 -11.11 -14.21 -10.33
N GLU A 103 -10.87 -12.91 -10.26
CA GLU A 103 -9.88 -12.23 -11.09
C GLU A 103 -8.44 -12.62 -10.71
N VAL A 104 -8.16 -12.95 -9.45
CA VAL A 104 -6.85 -13.50 -9.06
C VAL A 104 -6.63 -14.86 -9.73
N ASP A 105 -7.66 -15.71 -9.77
CA ASP A 105 -7.58 -17.03 -10.41
C ASP A 105 -7.47 -16.93 -11.93
N ALA A 106 -8.21 -16.01 -12.54
CA ALA A 106 -8.11 -15.71 -13.97
C ALA A 106 -6.71 -15.20 -14.32
N LEU A 107 -6.16 -14.29 -13.52
CA LEU A 107 -4.82 -13.75 -13.72
C LEU A 107 -3.75 -14.83 -13.54
N LYS A 108 -3.89 -15.72 -12.55
CA LYS A 108 -2.99 -16.87 -12.38
C LYS A 108 -2.93 -17.71 -13.66
N ARG A 109 -4.09 -18.13 -14.19
CA ARG A 109 -4.16 -18.96 -15.42
C ARG A 109 -3.59 -18.21 -16.63
N PHE A 110 -3.91 -16.92 -16.76
CA PHE A 110 -3.40 -16.08 -17.83
C PHE A 110 -1.88 -15.99 -17.80
N LEU A 111 -1.28 -15.74 -16.64
CA LEU A 111 0.18 -15.67 -16.48
C LEU A 111 0.84 -17.03 -16.77
N GLU A 112 0.27 -18.13 -16.29
CA GLU A 112 0.77 -19.48 -16.61
C GLU A 112 0.82 -19.72 -18.12
N GLU A 113 -0.24 -19.32 -18.85
CA GLU A 113 -0.32 -19.49 -20.31
C GLU A 113 0.63 -18.54 -21.07
N GLN A 114 0.64 -17.25 -20.74
CA GLN A 114 1.41 -16.25 -21.48
C GLN A 114 2.90 -16.38 -21.23
N VAL A 115 3.31 -16.64 -19.98
CA VAL A 115 4.74 -16.80 -19.67
C VAL A 115 5.31 -18.06 -20.33
N ALA A 116 4.50 -19.12 -20.50
CA ALA A 116 4.93 -20.32 -21.23
C ALA A 116 5.19 -20.09 -22.74
N LYS A 117 4.72 -18.96 -23.31
CA LYS A 117 4.89 -18.61 -24.73
C LYS A 117 6.14 -17.76 -25.00
N GLN A 118 6.89 -17.39 -23.97
CA GLN A 118 8.08 -16.55 -24.07
C GLN A 118 9.23 -17.12 -23.22
N ASP A 119 10.44 -16.54 -23.38
CA ASP A 119 11.64 -16.92 -22.63
C ASP A 119 12.31 -15.72 -21.94
N VAL A 120 11.53 -14.68 -21.63
CA VAL A 120 12.04 -13.43 -21.01
C VAL A 120 12.19 -13.57 -19.49
N PHE A 121 11.28 -14.28 -18.85
CA PHE A 121 11.34 -14.65 -17.43
C PHE A 121 10.51 -15.92 -17.21
N ALA A 122 10.77 -16.64 -16.12
CA ALA A 122 10.11 -17.91 -15.81
C ALA A 122 9.32 -17.85 -14.51
N ILE A 123 8.17 -18.53 -14.47
CA ILE A 123 7.45 -18.81 -13.23
C ILE A 123 8.03 -20.09 -12.61
N LYS A 124 8.53 -20.01 -11.38
CA LYS A 124 9.13 -21.15 -10.66
C LYS A 124 8.14 -21.84 -9.73
N ARG A 125 7.27 -21.07 -9.07
CA ARG A 125 6.37 -21.61 -8.06
C ARG A 125 5.19 -20.68 -7.80
N PHE A 126 4.00 -21.27 -7.63
CA PHE A 126 2.86 -20.62 -7.00
C PHE A 126 2.73 -21.04 -5.54
N THR A 127 2.37 -20.12 -4.67
CA THR A 127 2.04 -20.41 -3.28
C THR A 127 0.81 -19.59 -2.91
N ASP A 128 -0.31 -20.28 -2.71
CA ASP A 128 -1.59 -19.64 -2.44
C ASP A 128 -1.88 -19.60 -0.94
N TYR A 129 -1.95 -18.40 -0.38
CA TYR A 129 -2.29 -18.17 1.02
C TYR A 129 -3.75 -17.73 1.21
N ARG A 130 -4.58 -17.67 0.15
CA ARG A 130 -5.93 -17.09 0.24
C ARG A 130 -6.93 -17.97 0.99
N GLU A 131 -6.77 -19.28 0.95
CA GLU A 131 -7.69 -20.22 1.61
C GLU A 131 -7.44 -20.31 3.12
N LYS A 132 -6.17 -20.45 3.53
CA LYS A 132 -5.79 -20.71 4.93
C LYS A 132 -5.25 -19.49 5.66
N GLY A 133 -4.95 -18.41 4.93
CA GLY A 133 -4.13 -17.32 5.43
C GLY A 133 -2.71 -17.77 5.80
N ARG A 134 -1.91 -16.84 6.33
CA ARG A 134 -0.83 -17.23 7.24
C ARG A 134 -1.43 -17.46 8.62
N ASP A 135 -1.29 -18.68 9.13
CA ASP A 135 -1.99 -19.19 10.33
C ASP A 135 -1.98 -18.26 11.55
N VAL A 136 -0.94 -17.45 11.69
CA VAL A 136 -0.71 -16.56 12.85
C VAL A 136 -1.34 -15.17 12.66
N THR A 137 -1.34 -14.63 11.44
CA THR A 137 -1.70 -13.22 11.22
C THR A 137 -2.98 -13.04 10.44
N GLY A 138 -3.42 -14.03 9.65
CA GLY A 138 -4.54 -13.86 8.71
C GLY A 138 -4.12 -13.26 7.36
N TYR A 139 -2.83 -13.15 7.05
CA TYR A 139 -2.40 -12.60 5.76
C TYR A 139 -2.78 -13.50 4.57
N ARG A 140 -3.42 -12.92 3.54
CA ARG A 140 -3.92 -13.61 2.34
C ARG A 140 -3.44 -12.94 1.05
N ALA A 141 -2.91 -13.74 0.13
CA ALA A 141 -2.48 -13.35 -1.23
C ALA A 141 -2.07 -14.61 -2.02
N LEU A 142 -2.05 -14.52 -3.34
CA LEU A 142 -1.34 -15.49 -4.19
C LEU A 142 0.10 -15.01 -4.41
N HIS A 143 1.09 -15.82 -4.06
CA HIS A 143 2.51 -15.52 -4.30
C HIS A 143 3.01 -16.30 -5.50
N VAL A 144 3.70 -15.60 -6.39
CA VAL A 144 4.31 -16.16 -7.60
C VAL A 144 5.81 -15.88 -7.52
N LEU A 145 6.61 -16.94 -7.44
CA LEU A 145 8.06 -16.84 -7.52
C LEU A 145 8.45 -16.79 -9.00
N LEU A 146 9.01 -15.66 -9.41
CA LEU A 146 9.52 -15.42 -10.75
C LEU A 146 11.05 -15.51 -10.75
N GLU A 147 11.64 -15.89 -11.88
CA GLU A 147 13.08 -15.80 -12.12
C GLU A 147 13.34 -15.07 -13.42
N ARG A 148 14.25 -14.08 -13.37
CA ARG A 148 14.77 -13.39 -14.55
C ARG A 148 16.28 -13.26 -14.41
N ASN A 149 17.02 -13.75 -15.40
CA ASN A 149 18.49 -13.66 -15.46
C ASN A 149 19.18 -14.15 -14.16
N GLY A 150 18.72 -15.25 -13.57
CA GLY A 150 19.27 -15.80 -12.32
C GLY A 150 18.87 -15.04 -11.04
N VAL A 151 18.03 -14.00 -11.14
CA VAL A 151 17.49 -13.23 -10.02
C VAL A 151 16.06 -13.68 -9.73
N ASN A 152 15.81 -14.04 -8.46
CA ASN A 152 14.46 -14.37 -8.00
C ASN A 152 13.70 -13.09 -7.63
N LEU A 153 12.45 -13.01 -8.06
CA LEU A 153 11.52 -11.92 -7.77
C LEU A 153 10.21 -12.50 -7.23
N GLU A 154 9.55 -11.76 -6.34
CA GLU A 154 8.25 -12.16 -5.81
C GLU A 154 7.14 -11.29 -6.40
N LEU A 155 6.19 -11.91 -7.11
CA LEU A 155 4.95 -11.27 -7.50
C LEU A 155 3.84 -11.65 -6.51
N GLN A 156 3.20 -10.66 -5.92
CA GLN A 156 2.04 -10.82 -5.04
C GLN A 156 0.78 -10.39 -5.78
N ILE A 157 -0.16 -11.30 -5.96
CA ILE A 157 -1.46 -11.00 -6.56
C ILE A 157 -2.51 -10.99 -5.45
N ARG A 158 -3.27 -9.91 -5.36
CA ARG A 158 -4.29 -9.69 -4.32
C ARG A 158 -5.59 -9.18 -4.90
N SER A 159 -6.71 -9.57 -4.31
CA SER A 159 -7.96 -8.84 -4.46
C SER A 159 -7.88 -7.48 -3.74
N ARG A 160 -8.83 -6.58 -3.99
CA ARG A 160 -8.97 -5.32 -3.24
C ARG A 160 -9.16 -5.55 -1.74
N VAL A 161 -9.93 -6.57 -1.38
CA VAL A 161 -10.22 -6.93 0.02
C VAL A 161 -8.95 -7.39 0.73
N GLN A 162 -8.18 -8.28 0.10
CA GLN A 162 -6.89 -8.76 0.63
C GLN A 162 -5.87 -7.64 0.75
N HIS A 163 -5.83 -6.76 -0.24
CA HIS A 163 -4.92 -5.61 -0.23
C HIS A 163 -5.28 -4.64 0.89
N TYR A 164 -6.55 -4.27 1.04
CA TYR A 164 -7.02 -3.45 2.15
C TYR A 164 -6.64 -4.05 3.50
N TRP A 165 -6.92 -5.34 3.72
CA TRP A 165 -6.55 -6.00 4.98
C TRP A 165 -5.04 -5.89 5.25
N ALA A 166 -4.23 -6.11 4.21
CA ALA A 166 -2.78 -6.03 4.29
C ALA A 166 -2.27 -4.61 4.55
N GLU A 167 -2.97 -3.57 4.09
CA GLU A 167 -2.62 -2.17 4.38
C GLU A 167 -3.08 -1.76 5.78
N SER A 168 -4.27 -2.20 6.22
CA SER A 168 -4.83 -1.91 7.55
C SER A 168 -3.93 -2.43 8.66
N ILE A 169 -3.46 -3.67 8.57
CA ILE A 169 -2.55 -4.21 9.60
C ILE A 169 -1.16 -3.54 9.59
N GLU A 170 -0.66 -3.04 8.44
CA GLU A 170 0.59 -2.25 8.40
C GLU A 170 0.38 -0.88 9.06
N ARG A 171 -0.74 -0.22 8.75
CA ARG A 171 -1.11 1.06 9.36
C ARG A 171 -1.25 0.91 10.87
N THR A 172 -1.94 -0.13 11.35
CA THR A 172 -2.04 -0.38 12.79
C THR A 172 -0.69 -0.75 13.38
N SER A 173 0.21 -1.43 12.64
CA SER A 173 1.59 -1.67 13.11
C SER A 173 2.36 -0.37 13.35
N VAL A 174 2.10 0.68 12.56
CA VAL A 174 2.61 2.05 12.78
C VAL A 174 2.12 2.63 14.09
N ILE A 175 0.80 2.74 14.21
CA ILE A 175 0.15 3.40 15.35
C ILE A 175 0.49 2.67 16.65
N TYR A 176 0.45 1.33 16.59
CA TYR A 176 0.67 0.47 17.74
C TYR A 176 2.16 0.27 18.07
N GLY A 177 3.07 0.58 17.15
CA GLY A 177 4.51 0.44 17.37
C GLY A 177 5.02 -1.02 17.39
N HIS A 178 4.26 -1.95 16.82
CA HIS A 178 4.59 -3.38 16.78
C HIS A 178 4.45 -3.94 15.38
N HIS A 179 5.34 -4.84 14.95
CA HIS A 179 5.24 -5.47 13.63
C HIS A 179 4.19 -6.60 13.61
N LEU A 180 2.90 -6.24 13.55
CA LEU A 180 1.78 -7.18 13.68
C LEU A 180 1.81 -8.29 12.61
N LYS A 181 2.19 -7.98 11.36
CA LYS A 181 2.36 -8.99 10.29
C LYS A 181 3.49 -9.99 10.55
N GLU A 182 4.41 -9.64 11.43
CA GLU A 182 5.53 -10.47 11.85
C GLU A 182 5.20 -11.28 13.11
N GLY A 183 3.97 -11.13 13.65
CA GLY A 183 3.49 -11.80 14.87
C GLY A 183 3.86 -11.07 16.16
N GLU A 184 4.35 -9.83 16.08
CA GLU A 184 4.66 -9.01 17.25
C GLU A 184 3.43 -8.24 17.74
N GLY A 185 3.34 -8.00 19.05
CA GLY A 185 2.25 -7.25 19.68
C GLY A 185 1.33 -8.11 20.54
N HIS A 186 0.29 -7.48 21.12
CA HIS A 186 -0.63 -8.17 22.03
C HIS A 186 -1.49 -9.21 21.29
N ALA A 187 -1.67 -10.39 21.89
CA ALA A 187 -2.38 -11.53 21.28
C ALA A 187 -3.79 -11.17 20.78
N LYS A 188 -4.55 -10.36 21.54
CA LYS A 188 -5.88 -9.88 21.12
C LYS A 188 -5.87 -9.03 19.85
N VAL A 189 -4.81 -8.24 19.61
CA VAL A 189 -4.69 -7.43 18.39
C VAL A 189 -4.40 -8.33 17.19
N LEU A 190 -3.55 -9.34 17.37
CA LEU A 190 -3.30 -10.36 16.33
C LEU A 190 -4.58 -11.17 16.04
N GLU A 191 -5.32 -11.54 17.09
CA GLU A 191 -6.61 -12.24 16.98
C GLU A 191 -7.63 -11.40 16.21
N TYR A 192 -7.74 -10.10 16.50
CA TYR A 192 -8.63 -9.18 15.78
C TYR A 192 -8.37 -9.23 14.26
N PHE A 193 -7.11 -9.08 13.85
CA PHE A 193 -6.75 -9.10 12.43
C PHE A 193 -6.98 -10.46 11.78
N LYS A 194 -6.77 -11.55 12.52
CA LYS A 194 -7.10 -12.89 12.05
C LYS A 194 -8.61 -13.04 11.82
N CYS A 195 -9.44 -12.71 12.80
CA CYS A 195 -10.90 -12.74 12.67
C CYS A 195 -11.41 -11.85 11.53
N LEU A 196 -10.84 -10.65 11.37
CA LEU A 196 -11.17 -9.76 10.26
C LEU A 196 -10.82 -10.38 8.91
N SER A 197 -9.69 -11.10 8.81
CA SER A 197 -9.31 -11.80 7.60
C SER A 197 -10.28 -12.93 7.26
N ASP A 198 -10.69 -13.71 8.26
CA ASP A 198 -11.65 -14.80 8.12
C ASP A 198 -13.02 -14.26 7.66
N ALA A 199 -13.48 -13.14 8.22
CA ALA A 199 -14.72 -12.50 7.79
C ALA A 199 -14.62 -11.99 6.34
N PHE A 200 -13.48 -11.43 5.95
CA PHE A 200 -13.24 -11.04 4.57
C PHE A 200 -13.17 -12.24 3.62
N TYR A 201 -12.68 -13.39 4.07
CA TYR A 201 -12.69 -14.62 3.27
C TYR A 201 -14.12 -15.07 2.96
N GLU A 202 -15.01 -15.06 3.97
CA GLU A 202 -16.43 -15.37 3.78
C GLU A 202 -17.10 -14.41 2.78
N HIS A 203 -16.84 -13.10 2.94
CA HIS A 203 -17.36 -12.08 2.03
C HIS A 203 -16.89 -12.29 0.59
N GLU A 204 -15.60 -12.54 0.38
CA GLU A 204 -15.04 -12.80 -0.96
C GLU A 204 -15.56 -14.10 -1.59
N ALA A 205 -16.01 -15.05 -0.77
CA ALA A 205 -16.66 -16.28 -1.23
C ALA A 205 -18.17 -16.13 -1.44
N GLY A 206 -18.71 -14.90 -1.36
CA GLY A 206 -20.12 -14.60 -1.55
C GLY A 206 -21.01 -15.04 -0.39
N ARG A 207 -20.45 -15.30 0.79
CA ARG A 207 -21.16 -15.70 2.01
C ARG A 207 -21.18 -14.56 3.01
N GLU A 208 -22.18 -14.55 3.88
CA GLU A 208 -22.17 -13.67 5.04
C GLU A 208 -21.29 -14.25 6.14
N PRO A 209 -20.40 -13.45 6.76
CA PRO A 209 -19.65 -13.89 7.93
C PRO A 209 -20.61 -14.35 9.06
N PRO A 210 -20.32 -15.49 9.73
CA PRO A 210 -21.14 -15.97 10.83
C PRO A 210 -21.35 -14.93 11.93
N LEU A 211 -22.52 -14.93 12.57
CA LEU A 211 -22.87 -13.94 13.59
C LEU A 211 -21.86 -13.94 14.74
N GLU A 212 -21.41 -15.12 15.17
CA GLU A 212 -20.43 -15.29 16.24
C GLU A 212 -19.09 -14.61 15.90
N LEU A 213 -18.67 -14.71 14.64
CA LEU A 213 -17.44 -14.07 14.16
C LEU A 213 -17.59 -12.55 14.14
N ARG A 214 -18.75 -12.04 13.71
CA ARG A 214 -19.05 -10.59 13.70
C ARG A 214 -19.03 -10.02 15.12
N ILE A 215 -19.73 -10.67 16.05
CA ILE A 215 -19.72 -10.29 17.48
C ILE A 215 -18.30 -10.31 18.03
N ARG A 216 -17.51 -11.35 17.71
CA ARG A 216 -16.12 -11.47 18.18
C ARG A 216 -15.24 -10.34 17.68
N ILE A 217 -15.39 -9.95 16.41
CA ILE A 217 -14.66 -8.80 15.83
C ILE A 217 -15.00 -7.52 16.57
N ASP A 218 -16.28 -7.26 16.84
CA ASP A 218 -16.73 -6.06 17.55
C ASP A 218 -16.24 -6.02 19.01
N GLU A 219 -16.29 -7.15 19.72
CA GLU A 219 -15.72 -7.27 21.08
C GLU A 219 -14.20 -7.03 21.09
N LEU A 220 -13.48 -7.67 20.17
CA LEU A 220 -12.04 -7.52 20.05
C LEU A 220 -11.67 -6.10 19.69
N ARG A 221 -12.46 -5.42 18.85
CA ARG A 221 -12.19 -4.04 18.44
C ARG A 221 -12.07 -3.12 19.64
N SER A 222 -13.07 -3.06 20.52
CA SER A 222 -13.04 -2.16 21.68
C SER A 222 -11.85 -2.45 22.59
N VAL A 223 -11.54 -3.74 22.80
CA VAL A 223 -10.39 -4.13 23.61
C VAL A 223 -9.06 -3.76 22.93
N CYS A 224 -8.96 -3.92 21.61
CA CYS A 224 -7.77 -3.57 20.86
C CYS A 224 -7.56 -2.05 20.81
N GLU A 225 -8.62 -1.25 20.65
CA GLU A 225 -8.55 0.20 20.71
C GLU A 225 -8.00 0.66 22.07
N GLU A 226 -8.42 0.05 23.19
CA GLU A 226 -7.84 0.34 24.50
C GLU A 226 -6.37 -0.08 24.61
N ILE A 227 -6.01 -1.29 24.14
CA ILE A 227 -4.64 -1.79 24.20
C ILE A 227 -3.71 -0.91 23.39
N ILE A 228 -4.15 -0.55 22.18
CA ILE A 228 -3.40 0.34 21.31
C ILE A 228 -3.29 1.67 22.04
N THR A 229 -4.40 2.33 22.41
CA THR A 229 -4.40 3.66 23.08
C THR A 229 -3.46 3.79 24.28
N LYS A 230 -3.26 2.71 25.04
CA LYS A 230 -2.39 2.68 26.22
C LYS A 230 -0.90 2.47 25.91
N ALA A 231 -0.51 2.17 24.67
CA ALA A 231 0.89 1.94 24.31
C ALA A 231 1.70 3.26 24.31
N ASP A 232 2.91 3.27 24.87
CA ASP A 232 3.73 4.49 25.01
C ASP A 232 4.14 5.15 23.67
N THR A 233 3.93 4.46 22.55
CA THR A 233 4.12 4.98 21.19
C THR A 233 3.02 5.95 20.73
N HIS A 234 2.04 6.24 21.59
CA HIS A 234 0.94 7.19 21.40
C HIS A 234 1.41 8.66 21.52
N LYS A 235 2.46 9.07 20.83
CA LYS A 235 2.81 10.50 20.69
C LYS A 235 2.89 10.95 19.24
N VAL A 236 2.50 10.06 18.34
CA VAL A 236 2.68 10.13 16.90
C VAL A 236 1.37 10.64 16.29
N PHE A 237 1.04 11.91 16.54
CA PHE A 237 -0.36 12.34 16.50
C PHE A 237 -0.62 13.63 15.77
N ASP A 238 -0.41 13.63 14.46
CA ASP A 238 -1.31 14.31 13.51
C ASP A 238 -0.84 14.01 12.08
N SER A 239 -1.11 12.80 11.61
CA SER A 239 -0.82 12.39 10.25
C SER A 239 -1.95 12.78 9.30
N PHE A 240 -1.95 14.01 8.83
CA PHE A 240 -2.89 14.42 7.78
C PHE A 240 -2.51 13.74 6.46
N VAL A 241 -3.51 13.29 5.71
CA VAL A 241 -3.34 12.98 4.28
C VAL A 241 -2.95 14.29 3.61
N ASN A 242 -1.66 14.43 3.28
CA ASN A 242 -1.18 15.63 2.60
C ASN A 242 -1.53 15.53 1.11
N GLU A 243 -2.77 15.88 0.78
CA GLU A 243 -3.28 15.82 -0.60
C GLU A 243 -2.51 16.77 -1.55
N ASP A 244 -1.87 17.82 -1.03
CA ASP A 244 -0.97 18.69 -1.81
C ASP A 244 0.25 17.91 -2.34
N ILE A 245 0.73 16.93 -1.58
CA ILE A 245 1.80 16.03 -2.03
C ILE A 245 1.32 15.16 -3.19
N ILE A 246 0.09 14.64 -3.15
CA ILE A 246 -0.47 13.84 -4.25
C ILE A 246 -0.61 14.67 -5.51
N LYS A 247 -1.10 15.91 -5.39
CA LYS A 247 -1.18 16.86 -6.50
C LYS A 247 0.20 17.10 -7.10
N THR A 248 1.20 17.35 -6.26
CA THR A 248 2.57 17.61 -6.71
C THR A 248 3.23 16.38 -7.34
N LEU A 249 2.98 15.18 -6.80
CA LEU A 249 3.41 13.90 -7.40
C LEU A 249 2.82 13.74 -8.81
N THR A 250 1.51 13.96 -8.95
CA THR A 250 0.78 13.86 -10.22
C THR A 250 1.27 14.90 -11.24
N GLU A 251 1.58 16.12 -10.80
CA GLU A 251 2.18 17.15 -11.66
C GLU A 251 3.58 16.79 -12.15
N LYS A 252 4.44 16.27 -11.26
CA LYS A 252 5.78 15.79 -11.68
C LYS A 252 5.71 14.58 -12.59
N GLU A 253 4.73 13.69 -12.40
CA GLU A 253 4.49 12.58 -13.32
C GLU A 253 4.10 13.06 -14.72
N ARG A 254 3.19 14.05 -14.83
CA ARG A 254 2.82 14.63 -16.13
C ARG A 254 4.03 15.17 -16.90
N LYS A 255 5.04 15.69 -16.21
CA LYS A 255 6.30 16.16 -16.80
C LYS A 255 7.25 15.03 -17.21
N ASN A 256 7.10 13.84 -16.62
CA ASN A 256 7.85 12.63 -16.92
C ASN A 256 6.92 11.54 -17.48
N ALA A 257 6.10 11.93 -18.47
CA ALA A 257 5.06 11.07 -19.01
C ALA A 257 5.62 9.80 -19.68
N GLY A 258 5.04 8.66 -19.34
CA GLY A 258 5.25 7.36 -20.00
C GLY A 258 6.40 6.54 -19.43
N GLY A 259 6.18 5.24 -19.21
CA GLY A 259 7.15 4.30 -18.64
C GLY A 259 7.07 4.17 -17.12
N LEU A 260 7.82 3.23 -16.56
CA LEU A 260 7.85 2.96 -15.11
C LEU A 260 8.71 4.02 -14.40
N ASN A 261 8.09 4.86 -13.57
CA ASN A 261 8.77 5.86 -12.75
C ASN A 261 9.15 5.28 -11.39
N ASN A 262 10.31 5.67 -10.88
CA ASN A 262 10.78 5.31 -9.54
C ASN A 262 10.55 6.48 -8.58
N TRP A 263 9.90 6.18 -7.45
CA TRP A 263 9.54 7.13 -6.41
C TRP A 263 10.20 6.74 -5.10
N ILE A 264 10.85 7.69 -4.46
CA ILE A 264 11.26 7.56 -3.06
C ILE A 264 10.19 8.22 -2.21
N LEU A 265 9.69 7.48 -1.22
CA LEU A 265 8.74 7.97 -0.22
C LEU A 265 9.44 7.94 1.15
N VAL A 266 9.37 9.04 1.90
CA VAL A 266 9.94 9.17 3.24
C VAL A 266 8.81 9.43 4.23
N PHE A 267 8.69 8.53 5.20
CA PHE A 267 7.70 8.59 6.26
C PHE A 267 8.40 8.69 7.63
N ASP A 268 7.87 9.51 8.52
CA ASP A 268 8.35 9.64 9.90
C ASP A 268 7.35 8.97 10.85
N TRP A 269 7.75 7.86 11.44
CA TRP A 269 6.97 7.09 12.39
C TRP A 269 6.83 7.79 13.73
N ASN A 270 7.62 8.83 14.04
CA ASN A 270 7.42 9.62 15.25
C ASN A 270 6.36 10.70 15.05
N ALA A 271 6.18 11.19 13.82
CA ALA A 271 5.12 12.13 13.47
C ALA A 271 3.86 11.42 12.92
N GLY A 272 4.02 10.18 12.47
CA GLY A 272 3.00 9.41 11.75
C GLY A 272 2.80 9.94 10.34
N ALA A 273 3.66 10.83 9.89
CA ALA A 273 3.40 11.67 8.75
C ALA A 273 4.35 11.35 7.61
N PHE A 274 3.82 11.54 6.42
CA PHE A 274 4.63 11.62 5.22
C PHE A 274 5.45 12.91 5.23
N VAL A 275 6.78 12.80 5.11
CA VAL A 275 7.69 13.94 5.28
C VAL A 275 8.25 14.41 3.95
N SER A 276 8.58 13.49 3.04
CA SER A 276 9.25 13.85 1.80
C SER A 276 9.03 12.81 0.73
N TRP A 277 9.21 13.24 -0.51
CA TRP A 277 9.18 12.37 -1.66
C TRP A 277 10.07 12.89 -2.76
N ASP A 278 10.52 11.97 -3.60
CA ASP A 278 11.26 12.32 -4.81
C ASP A 278 10.95 11.39 -5.97
N ILE A 279 11.06 11.92 -7.18
CA ILE A 279 11.07 11.12 -8.40
C ILE A 279 12.54 10.94 -8.78
N VAL A 280 13.00 9.70 -8.77
CA VAL A 280 14.39 9.39 -9.08
C VAL A 280 14.53 8.85 -10.50
N SER A 281 15.77 8.84 -10.97
CA SER A 281 16.13 8.35 -12.29
C SER A 281 15.52 6.97 -12.57
N ARG A 282 15.15 6.74 -13.83
CA ARG A 282 14.76 5.40 -14.30
C ARG A 282 15.95 4.47 -14.44
N LEU A 283 17.17 5.03 -14.50
CA LEU A 283 18.40 4.25 -14.48
C LEU A 283 18.55 3.57 -13.12
N PRO A 284 18.61 2.23 -13.07
CA PRO A 284 18.63 1.50 -11.80
C PRO A 284 19.80 1.88 -10.89
N SER A 285 20.99 2.14 -11.45
CA SER A 285 22.17 2.55 -10.68
C SER A 285 21.95 3.85 -9.90
N ASP A 286 21.36 4.84 -10.57
CA ASP A 286 21.13 6.17 -10.00
C ASP A 286 20.00 6.11 -8.97
N ALA A 287 18.92 5.37 -9.28
CA ALA A 287 17.81 5.15 -8.36
C ALA A 287 18.26 4.48 -7.06
N VAL A 288 19.11 3.44 -7.15
CA VAL A 288 19.68 2.76 -5.99
C VAL A 288 20.58 3.70 -5.19
N LYS A 289 21.42 4.50 -5.86
CA LYS A 289 22.29 5.47 -5.19
C LYS A 289 21.47 6.48 -4.40
N SER A 290 20.49 7.12 -5.03
CA SER A 290 19.57 8.04 -4.35
C SER A 290 18.85 7.33 -3.19
N TYR A 291 18.37 6.09 -3.40
CA TYR A 291 17.69 5.36 -2.34
C TYR A 291 18.58 5.12 -1.11
N SER A 292 19.84 4.72 -1.29
CA SER A 292 20.81 4.59 -0.21
C SER A 292 21.12 5.93 0.47
N GLU A 293 21.21 7.03 -0.27
CA GLU A 293 21.40 8.37 0.29
C GLU A 293 20.22 8.79 1.18
N TYR A 294 18.98 8.56 0.73
CA TYR A 294 17.80 8.81 1.55
C TYR A 294 17.75 7.91 2.79
N GLU A 295 18.06 6.61 2.69
CA GLU A 295 18.14 5.71 3.86
C GLU A 295 19.19 6.16 4.88
N ARG A 296 20.30 6.78 4.45
CA ARG A 296 21.31 7.37 5.34
C ARG A 296 20.85 8.67 6.00
N ASN A 297 20.17 9.54 5.25
CA ASN A 297 19.66 10.83 5.75
C ASN A 297 18.45 10.66 6.68
N PHE A 298 17.63 9.63 6.42
CA PHE A 298 16.40 9.30 7.15
C PHE A 298 16.51 7.89 7.74
N PRO A 299 17.34 7.68 8.77
CA PRO A 299 17.61 6.35 9.30
C PRO A 299 16.44 5.79 10.11
N ALA A 300 16.21 4.48 9.96
CA ALA A 300 15.16 3.77 10.70
C ALA A 300 15.34 3.80 12.22
N SER A 301 16.58 3.93 12.71
CA SER A 301 16.86 4.10 14.14
C SER A 301 16.34 5.42 14.73
N LYS A 302 16.08 6.42 13.89
CA LYS A 302 15.42 7.68 14.28
C LYS A 302 13.93 7.66 14.00
N GLY A 303 13.34 6.51 13.67
CA GLY A 303 11.91 6.39 13.37
C GLY A 303 11.53 6.81 11.96
N TYR A 304 12.46 6.88 11.00
CA TYR A 304 12.11 7.11 9.60
C TYR A 304 11.95 5.82 8.80
N GLU A 305 11.15 5.89 7.75
CA GLU A 305 11.03 4.84 6.75
C GLU A 305 11.14 5.41 5.36
N VAL A 306 12.09 4.85 4.61
CA VAL A 306 12.32 5.21 3.22
C VAL A 306 11.93 4.01 2.35
N VAL A 307 11.12 4.25 1.33
CA VAL A 307 10.61 3.21 0.43
C VAL A 307 10.86 3.62 -1.02
N LEU A 308 11.41 2.70 -1.81
CA LEU A 308 11.50 2.85 -3.26
C LEU A 308 10.35 2.08 -3.92
N VAL A 309 9.44 2.80 -4.56
CA VAL A 309 8.28 2.25 -5.28
C VAL A 309 8.40 2.60 -6.75
N GLY A 310 8.17 1.62 -7.63
CA GLY A 310 8.07 1.87 -9.07
C GLY A 310 6.64 1.70 -9.56
N SER A 311 6.14 2.66 -10.34
CA SER A 311 4.81 2.62 -10.92
C SER A 311 4.75 3.46 -12.21
N SER A 312 3.86 3.07 -13.13
CA SER A 312 3.59 3.85 -14.35
C SER A 312 2.62 5.01 -14.10
N GLU A 313 1.87 4.96 -13.00
CA GLU A 313 0.91 5.99 -12.58
C GLU A 313 1.04 6.27 -11.07
N VAL A 314 1.06 7.54 -10.66
CA VAL A 314 1.08 7.94 -9.24
C VAL A 314 -0.17 7.47 -8.52
N ALA A 315 -1.32 7.48 -9.21
CA ALA A 315 -2.57 6.94 -8.67
C ALA A 315 -2.39 5.50 -8.19
N THR A 316 -1.62 4.69 -8.92
CA THR A 316 -1.31 3.30 -8.53
C THR A 316 -0.43 3.23 -7.28
N VAL A 317 0.46 4.19 -7.04
CA VAL A 317 1.24 4.28 -5.78
C VAL A 317 0.32 4.52 -4.60
N ARG A 318 -0.65 5.44 -4.73
CA ARG A 318 -1.68 5.71 -3.71
C ARG A 318 -2.50 4.46 -3.40
N GLN A 319 -2.90 3.71 -4.44
CA GLN A 319 -3.66 2.48 -4.26
C GLN A 319 -2.85 1.37 -3.59
N THR A 320 -1.62 1.14 -4.07
CA THR A 320 -0.80 0.00 -3.64
C THR A 320 -0.09 0.22 -2.30
N HIS A 321 0.05 1.47 -1.86
CA HIS A 321 0.80 1.85 -0.66
C HIS A 321 0.09 2.95 0.15
N SER A 322 -1.24 2.87 0.22
CA SER A 322 -2.11 3.82 0.92
C SER A 322 -1.72 4.10 2.37
N HIS A 323 -1.12 3.13 3.08
CA HIS A 323 -0.69 3.29 4.47
C HIS A 323 0.35 4.40 4.71
N TYR A 324 1.09 4.84 3.68
CA TYR A 324 2.03 5.97 3.81
C TYR A 324 1.38 7.34 3.64
N PHE A 325 0.16 7.40 3.08
CA PHE A 325 -0.48 8.65 2.73
C PHE A 325 -1.41 9.20 3.82
N GLY A 326 -1.27 8.76 5.06
CA GLY A 326 -1.97 9.34 6.21
C GLY A 326 -3.13 8.50 6.75
N ILE A 327 -3.69 8.98 7.87
CA ILE A 327 -4.78 8.33 8.61
C ILE A 327 -5.92 9.35 8.70
N ASP A 328 -7.10 9.02 8.17
CA ASP A 328 -8.32 9.81 8.36
C ASP A 328 -8.82 9.66 9.80
N SER A 329 -8.21 10.41 10.71
CA SER A 329 -8.49 10.51 12.14
C SER A 329 -8.21 9.26 12.99
N TYR A 330 -7.65 9.50 14.18
CA TYR A 330 -7.41 8.49 15.20
C TYR A 330 -8.69 7.87 15.79
N ALA A 331 -9.85 8.51 15.61
CA ALA A 331 -11.13 8.04 16.16
C ALA A 331 -11.55 6.65 15.62
N SER A 332 -10.87 6.14 14.59
CA SER A 332 -11.07 4.79 14.03
C SER A 332 -9.73 4.12 13.68
N ILE A 333 -8.87 3.85 14.69
CA ILE A 333 -7.63 3.05 14.52
C ILE A 333 -7.93 1.73 13.80
N LEU A 334 -9.07 1.13 14.17
CA LEU A 334 -9.62 -0.08 13.59
C LEU A 334 -10.98 0.27 12.97
N GLU A 335 -11.16 -0.08 11.70
CA GLU A 335 -12.47 0.00 11.05
C GLU A 335 -13.30 -1.23 11.41
N GLY A 336 -14.58 -1.02 11.77
CA GLY A 336 -15.51 -2.12 12.00
C GLY A 336 -15.81 -2.90 10.71
N LEU A 337 -16.27 -4.14 10.85
CA LEU A 337 -16.50 -5.03 9.71
C LEU A 337 -17.46 -4.42 8.67
N ASP A 338 -18.58 -3.84 9.12
CA ASP A 338 -19.56 -3.23 8.21
C ASP A 338 -18.99 -2.03 7.45
N VAL A 339 -18.14 -1.22 8.09
CA VAL A 339 -17.47 -0.07 7.45
C VAL A 339 -16.50 -0.55 6.38
N ALA A 340 -15.72 -1.58 6.70
CA ALA A 340 -14.79 -2.18 5.76
C ALA A 340 -15.53 -2.82 4.56
N ILE A 341 -16.59 -3.60 4.81
CA ILE A 341 -17.42 -4.22 3.76
C ILE A 341 -18.10 -3.17 2.88
N VAL A 342 -18.67 -2.11 3.46
CA VAL A 342 -19.23 -0.99 2.68
C VAL A 342 -18.16 -0.32 1.82
N GLY A 343 -16.92 -0.25 2.32
CA GLY A 343 -15.73 0.16 1.56
C GLY A 343 -15.46 -0.68 0.31
N PHE A 344 -15.77 -1.99 0.34
CA PHE A 344 -15.58 -2.91 -0.79
C PHE A 344 -16.76 -2.98 -1.74
N THR A 345 -17.99 -2.91 -1.22
CA THR A 345 -19.22 -3.19 -1.98
C THR A 345 -19.59 -2.03 -2.90
N ARG A 346 -19.14 -0.82 -2.59
CA ARG A 346 -19.41 0.36 -3.41
C ARG A 346 -18.43 0.42 -4.59
N LYS A 347 -18.96 0.13 -5.78
CA LYS A 347 -18.34 0.55 -7.05
C LYS A 347 -18.08 2.05 -6.93
N ILE A 348 -16.79 2.40 -7.03
CA ILE A 348 -16.20 3.74 -7.01
C ILE A 348 -15.61 4.10 -5.63
N GLU A 349 -14.28 4.08 -5.59
CA GLU A 349 -13.49 4.73 -4.54
C GLU A 349 -13.75 6.24 -4.56
N ILE A 350 -14.69 6.66 -3.72
CA ILE A 350 -14.71 8.00 -3.17
C ILE A 350 -14.09 7.92 -1.77
N ASP A 351 -13.11 8.78 -1.51
CA ASP A 351 -12.45 8.90 -0.22
C ASP A 351 -13.44 9.38 0.87
N ILE A 352 -13.01 9.31 2.14
CA ILE A 352 -13.86 9.64 3.29
C ILE A 352 -14.32 11.10 3.22
N GLY A 353 -13.46 12.02 2.80
CA GLY A 353 -13.81 13.43 2.62
C GLY A 353 -14.83 13.63 1.51
N ALA A 354 -14.71 12.89 0.40
CA ALA A 354 -15.68 12.93 -0.70
C ALA A 354 -17.06 12.43 -0.26
N ARG A 355 -17.12 11.38 0.56
CA ARG A 355 -18.37 10.91 1.19
C ARG A 355 -18.97 11.98 2.11
N GLN A 356 -18.16 12.63 2.93
CA GLN A 356 -18.62 13.67 3.84
C GLN A 356 -19.19 14.87 3.06
N ILE A 357 -18.55 15.28 1.98
CA ILE A 357 -19.04 16.35 1.08
C ILE A 357 -20.36 15.95 0.44
N LEU A 358 -20.45 14.76 -0.16
CA LEU A 358 -21.68 14.24 -0.76
C LEU A 358 -22.81 14.17 0.28
N ALA A 359 -22.53 13.74 1.51
CA ALA A 359 -23.50 13.61 2.59
C ALA A 359 -24.05 14.98 3.01
N VAL A 360 -23.16 15.97 3.13
CA VAL A 360 -23.52 17.35 3.46
C VAL A 360 -24.37 17.97 2.35
N LEU A 361 -23.96 17.84 1.09
CA LEU A 361 -24.70 18.34 -0.06
C LEU A 361 -26.08 17.69 -0.17
N ARG A 362 -26.19 16.37 0.07
CA ARG A 362 -27.47 15.62 0.08
C ARG A 362 -28.37 16.12 1.20
N ARG A 363 -27.85 16.16 2.44
CA ARG A 363 -28.59 16.58 3.64
C ARG A 363 -29.14 18.01 3.51
N ARG A 364 -28.37 18.91 2.89
CA ARG A 364 -28.76 20.30 2.62
C ARG A 364 -29.54 20.49 1.31
N LYS A 365 -29.80 19.40 0.57
CA LYS A 365 -30.57 19.36 -0.68
C LYS A 365 -29.97 20.21 -1.83
N PHE A 366 -28.65 20.30 -1.91
CA PHE A 366 -27.96 20.96 -3.02
C PHE A 366 -27.91 20.05 -4.25
N TRP A 367 -28.90 20.16 -5.12
CA TRP A 367 -29.04 19.37 -6.35
C TRP A 367 -29.25 20.28 -7.56
N GLY A 368 -28.51 20.04 -8.64
CA GLY A 368 -28.65 20.74 -9.93
C GLY A 368 -28.58 22.26 -9.82
N ARG A 369 -29.73 22.94 -9.92
CA ARG A 369 -29.80 24.42 -9.86
C ARG A 369 -29.61 24.99 -8.46
N ASN A 370 -29.80 24.18 -7.41
CA ASN A 370 -29.56 24.60 -6.03
C ASN A 370 -28.09 24.39 -5.68
N THR A 371 -27.30 25.47 -5.70
CA THR A 371 -25.84 25.43 -5.56
C THR A 371 -25.36 26.11 -4.28
N VAL A 372 -24.16 25.74 -3.83
CA VAL A 372 -23.46 26.35 -2.70
C VAL A 372 -22.07 26.80 -3.11
N GLY A 373 -21.62 27.96 -2.62
CA GLY A 373 -20.27 28.45 -2.87
C GLY A 373 -19.21 27.53 -2.27
N VAL A 374 -18.06 27.37 -2.95
CA VAL A 374 -16.96 26.51 -2.49
C VAL A 374 -16.47 26.94 -1.11
N ASP A 375 -16.31 28.25 -0.90
CA ASP A 375 -15.87 28.81 0.38
C ASP A 375 -16.87 28.55 1.51
N THR A 376 -18.16 28.60 1.20
CA THR A 376 -19.21 28.27 2.18
C THR A 376 -19.22 26.79 2.51
N LEU A 377 -19.00 25.95 1.51
CA LEU A 377 -18.94 24.51 1.69
C LEU A 377 -17.69 24.13 2.52
N SER A 378 -16.51 24.67 2.19
CA SER A 378 -15.24 24.44 2.91
C SER A 378 -15.25 25.01 4.32
N ASN A 379 -15.54 26.31 4.48
CA ASN A 379 -15.31 27.03 5.74
C ASN A 379 -16.43 26.83 6.77
N HIS A 380 -17.63 26.41 6.35
CA HIS A 380 -18.80 26.36 7.24
C HIS A 380 -19.50 25.00 7.28
N LEU A 381 -19.68 24.32 6.15
CA LEU A 381 -20.51 23.11 6.09
C LEU A 381 -19.69 21.82 6.21
N CYS A 382 -18.46 21.84 5.70
CA CYS A 382 -17.49 20.76 5.66
C CYS A 382 -16.20 21.13 6.38
N LYS A 383 -16.26 22.00 7.41
CA LYS A 383 -15.08 22.51 8.13
C LYS A 383 -14.20 21.39 8.74
N GLN A 384 -14.82 20.29 9.08
CA GLN A 384 -14.20 19.07 9.62
C GLN A 384 -13.64 18.12 8.54
N VAL A 385 -13.79 18.44 7.26
CA VAL A 385 -13.26 17.66 6.13
C VAL A 385 -11.85 18.17 5.83
N LEU A 386 -10.83 17.46 6.31
CA LEU A 386 -9.43 17.87 6.21
C LEU A 386 -8.90 17.87 4.76
N SER A 387 -9.43 16.98 3.91
CA SER A 387 -9.08 16.82 2.49
C SER A 387 -10.01 17.56 1.53
N PHE A 388 -10.75 18.57 2.00
CA PHE A 388 -11.91 19.15 1.31
C PHE A 388 -11.69 19.44 -0.19
N GLU A 389 -10.61 20.14 -0.53
CA GLU A 389 -10.34 20.55 -1.92
C GLU A 389 -10.09 19.35 -2.84
N SER A 390 -9.27 18.39 -2.40
CA SER A 390 -8.94 17.18 -3.16
C SER A 390 -10.14 16.24 -3.32
N SER A 391 -10.92 16.06 -2.25
CA SER A 391 -12.15 15.27 -2.26
C SER A 391 -13.19 15.88 -3.20
N LEU A 392 -13.31 17.21 -3.19
CA LEU A 392 -14.22 17.92 -4.08
C LEU A 392 -13.77 17.80 -5.56
N GLU A 393 -12.47 17.89 -5.82
CA GLU A 393 -11.90 17.70 -7.15
C GLU A 393 -12.13 16.28 -7.67
N GLY A 394 -11.90 15.26 -6.84
CA GLY A 394 -12.19 13.87 -7.19
C GLY A 394 -13.69 13.60 -7.45
N LEU A 395 -14.59 14.33 -6.78
CA LEU A 395 -16.03 14.29 -7.04
C LEU A 395 -16.43 14.99 -8.35
N LEU A 396 -15.71 16.05 -8.73
CA LEU A 396 -15.89 16.77 -10.00
C LEU A 396 -15.39 15.93 -11.18
N GLU A 397 -14.21 15.32 -11.07
CA GLU A 397 -13.64 14.42 -12.09
C GLU A 397 -14.53 13.21 -12.37
N ARG A 398 -15.15 12.67 -11.31
CA ARG A 398 -16.09 11.54 -11.41
C ARG A 398 -17.52 11.97 -11.71
N GLU A 399 -17.77 13.27 -11.91
CA GLU A 399 -19.07 13.88 -12.19
C GLU A 399 -20.17 13.63 -11.13
N PHE A 400 -19.82 13.27 -9.90
CA PHE A 400 -20.80 13.19 -8.80
C PHE A 400 -21.28 14.57 -8.37
N VAL A 401 -20.43 15.56 -8.58
CA VAL A 401 -20.67 16.96 -8.28
C VAL A 401 -20.50 17.77 -9.55
N THR A 402 -21.31 18.82 -9.73
CA THR A 402 -21.24 19.73 -10.88
C THR A 402 -20.97 21.16 -10.42
N LYS A 403 -20.13 21.87 -11.17
CA LYS A 403 -19.88 23.30 -10.99
C LYS A 403 -20.78 24.10 -11.94
N SER A 404 -21.57 25.01 -11.38
CA SER A 404 -22.47 25.88 -12.14
C SER A 404 -21.67 26.91 -12.95
N THR A 405 -22.02 27.03 -14.23
CA THR A 405 -21.46 28.03 -15.14
C THR A 405 -21.94 29.45 -14.88
N LEU A 406 -23.04 29.61 -14.11
CA LEU A 406 -23.67 30.91 -13.86
C LEU A 406 -23.12 31.62 -12.63
N ASN A 407 -22.77 30.88 -11.57
CA ASN A 407 -22.37 31.45 -10.29
C ASN A 407 -21.17 30.75 -9.63
N GLY A 408 -20.53 29.80 -10.32
CA GLY A 408 -19.39 29.03 -9.80
C GLY A 408 -19.74 28.11 -8.63
N GLY A 409 -21.00 28.06 -8.20
CA GLY A 409 -21.47 27.25 -7.09
C GLY A 409 -21.54 25.77 -7.43
N ILE A 410 -21.53 24.95 -6.40
CA ILE A 410 -21.41 23.50 -6.47
C ILE A 410 -22.71 22.81 -6.09
N SER A 411 -23.07 21.73 -6.78
CA SER A 411 -24.24 20.90 -6.45
C SER A 411 -24.04 19.44 -6.84
N LEU A 412 -24.87 18.55 -6.30
CA LEU A 412 -24.91 17.14 -6.71
C LEU A 412 -25.45 16.99 -8.13
N ASN A 413 -24.82 16.09 -8.90
CA ASN A 413 -25.23 15.77 -10.25
C ASN A 413 -26.51 14.93 -10.24
N ILE A 414 -27.60 15.50 -10.75
CA ILE A 414 -28.91 14.84 -10.82
C ILE A 414 -28.83 13.56 -11.67
N ARG A 415 -27.99 13.52 -12.71
CA ARG A 415 -27.86 12.35 -13.59
C ARG A 415 -27.24 11.14 -12.89
N LYS A 416 -26.45 11.39 -11.83
CA LYS A 416 -25.83 10.35 -11.01
C LYS A 416 -26.52 10.16 -9.67
N LYS A 417 -27.76 10.62 -9.52
CA LYS A 417 -28.49 10.56 -8.23
C LYS A 417 -28.51 9.16 -7.61
N ALA A 418 -28.85 8.14 -8.40
CA ALA A 418 -28.88 6.76 -7.92
C ALA A 418 -27.49 6.26 -7.47
N GLU A 419 -26.43 6.61 -8.21
CA GLU A 419 -25.05 6.28 -7.83
C GLU A 419 -24.58 7.05 -6.59
N ILE A 420 -24.92 8.34 -6.46
CA ILE A 420 -24.59 9.18 -5.30
C ILE A 420 -25.28 8.66 -4.05
N GLU A 421 -26.56 8.29 -4.16
CA GLU A 421 -27.32 7.70 -3.05
C GLU A 421 -26.80 6.31 -2.68
N ALA A 422 -26.38 5.51 -3.66
CA ALA A 422 -25.72 4.23 -3.42
C ALA A 422 -24.33 4.38 -2.76
N ASN A 423 -23.67 5.53 -2.93
CA ASN A 423 -22.35 5.86 -2.39
C ASN A 423 -22.37 6.60 -1.04
N LEU A 424 -23.56 6.90 -0.50
CA LEU A 424 -23.81 7.60 0.77
C LEU A 424 -24.60 6.74 1.74
#